data_AF-A0A2V7IB11-F1
#
_entry.id   AF-A0A2V7IB11-F1
#
_cell.length_a   1.000
_cell.length_b   1.000
_cell.length_c   1.000
_cell.angle_alpha   90.00
_cell.angle_beta   90.00
_cell.angle_gamma   90.00
#
_symmetry.space_group_name_H-M   'P 1'
#
loop_
_entity.id
_entity.type
_entity.pdbx_description
1 polymer ?
#
loop_
_entity_poly.entity_id
_entity_poly.type
_entity_poly.pdbx_seq_one_letter_code
_entity_poly.pdbx_strand_id
1 'polypeptide(L)'
;MSERRCPKCGTVYADSARFCPRDGNMLVEVQAKPATPRPPPAPPSAGGTAVRTPPQAKPGLDRAASLLGEVLDSRYQVQEKLGEGGMSYVYLAREVSTGHDVAIKVLSPKLATDRSSVERLRREAGLAMRLDHPNVCRILRLGESEDGLIYLVMPFLKGELLSDREVNGGPMSLAAGVDVLRQVCAGLHHAHELQIVHRDLKPENIMLVAEANGRDRAVVMDFGLAKERRADPAIAKLTATGIILGTPEFMSPEQIRGKPLDARSDIYALGIVAFEMFTGKLPFQGRNAQEMMIARLRGQPQKLRQLRADLSEGLESALARALEANPDARYNTALEFADALTASHAGGFLSKIKEKLK
;
A
#
# COMPACT_ATOMS: atom_id res chain seq x y z
N MET A 1 -17.02 -19.47 34.89
CA MET A 1 -16.09 -19.95 33.85
C MET A 1 -15.72 -18.74 33.04
N SER A 2 -14.44 -18.36 33.03
CA SER A 2 -13.96 -17.15 32.36
C SER A 2 -13.84 -17.45 30.87
N GLU A 3 -14.66 -16.81 30.06
CA GLU A 3 -14.60 -16.94 28.61
C GLU A 3 -13.50 -16.01 28.07
N ARG A 4 -12.63 -16.54 27.20
CA ARG A 4 -11.53 -15.78 26.60
C ARG A 4 -11.77 -15.60 25.12
N ARG A 5 -11.62 -14.38 24.61
CA ARG A 5 -11.90 -14.02 23.22
C ARG A 5 -10.62 -13.64 22.49
N CYS A 6 -10.49 -14.06 21.23
CA CYS A 6 -9.42 -13.54 20.38
C CYS A 6 -9.76 -12.10 19.92
N PRO A 7 -8.85 -11.12 20.11
CA PRO A 7 -9.10 -9.74 19.69
C PRO A 7 -9.11 -9.57 18.17
N LYS A 8 -8.51 -10.49 17.41
CA LYS A 8 -8.38 -10.42 15.95
C LYS A 8 -9.50 -11.15 15.21
N CYS A 9 -9.75 -12.42 15.53
CA CYS A 9 -10.79 -13.21 14.84
C CYS A 9 -12.14 -13.24 15.58
N GLY A 10 -12.19 -12.76 16.82
CA GLY A 10 -13.43 -12.63 17.59
C GLY A 10 -13.97 -13.93 18.18
N THR A 11 -13.37 -15.08 17.88
CA THR A 11 -13.76 -16.40 18.41
C THR A 11 -13.51 -16.50 19.92
N VAL A 12 -14.45 -17.10 20.64
CA VAL A 12 -14.40 -17.31 22.09
C VAL A 12 -14.00 -18.76 22.38
N TYR A 13 -13.06 -18.94 23.31
CA TYR A 13 -12.51 -20.22 23.71
C TYR A 13 -12.68 -20.43 25.21
N ALA A 14 -12.76 -21.70 25.63
CA ALA A 14 -12.82 -22.07 27.04
C ALA A 14 -11.47 -21.83 27.76
N ASP A 15 -11.54 -21.70 29.08
CA ASP A 15 -10.53 -21.16 30.02
C ASP A 15 -9.07 -21.64 29.86
N SER A 16 -8.83 -22.82 29.26
CA SER A 16 -7.49 -23.42 29.18
C SER A 16 -6.62 -22.87 28.04
N ALA A 17 -7.19 -22.19 27.04
CA ALA A 17 -6.42 -21.64 25.93
C ALA A 17 -5.83 -20.26 26.29
N ARG A 18 -4.51 -20.10 26.12
CA ARG A 18 -3.81 -18.80 26.24
C ARG A 18 -3.61 -18.09 24.91
N PHE A 19 -3.59 -18.83 23.81
CA PHE A 19 -3.35 -18.32 22.45
C PHE A 19 -4.40 -18.84 21.47
N CYS A 20 -4.77 -18.02 20.50
CA CYS A 20 -5.69 -18.36 19.44
C CYS A 20 -5.02 -19.35 18.46
N PRO A 21 -5.55 -20.57 18.27
CA PRO A 21 -4.96 -21.56 17.35
C PRO A 21 -5.06 -21.14 15.88
N ARG A 22 -5.89 -20.13 15.55
CA ARG A 22 -6.11 -19.66 14.18
C ARG A 22 -5.14 -18.56 13.74
N ASP A 23 -4.68 -17.74 14.68
CA ASP A 23 -3.91 -16.52 14.36
C ASP A 23 -2.76 -16.22 15.33
N GLY A 24 -2.54 -17.05 16.35
CA GLY A 24 -1.44 -16.94 17.30
C GLY A 24 -1.57 -15.84 18.36
N ASN A 25 -2.63 -15.02 18.34
CA ASN A 25 -2.77 -13.93 19.31
C ASN A 25 -3.15 -14.43 20.70
N MET A 26 -2.66 -13.74 21.72
CA MET A 26 -3.02 -14.00 23.11
C MET A 26 -4.51 -13.68 23.33
N LEU A 27 -5.24 -14.63 23.93
CA LEU A 27 -6.67 -14.48 24.20
C LEU A 27 -6.91 -13.55 25.39
N VAL A 28 -7.92 -12.67 25.28
CA VAL A 28 -8.27 -11.70 26.32
C VAL A 28 -9.52 -12.14 27.08
N GLU A 29 -9.52 -11.97 28.40
CA GLU A 29 -10.67 -12.32 29.24
C GLU A 29 -11.85 -11.38 28.97
N VAL A 30 -13.02 -11.96 28.72
CA VAL A 30 -14.26 -11.21 28.53
C VAL A 30 -14.90 -11.02 29.90
N GLN A 31 -14.82 -9.80 30.45
CA GLN A 31 -15.58 -9.46 31.65
C GLN A 31 -17.08 -9.44 31.31
N ALA A 32 -17.86 -10.24 32.04
CA ALA A 32 -19.31 -10.24 31.93
C ALA A 32 -19.86 -8.87 32.35
N LYS A 33 -20.60 -8.21 31.46
CA LYS A 33 -21.23 -6.91 31.69
C LYS A 33 -22.38 -7.07 32.71
N PRO A 34 -22.51 -6.23 33.75
CA PRO A 34 -23.68 -6.28 34.62
C PRO A 34 -24.94 -5.85 33.85
N ALA A 35 -26.05 -6.54 34.10
CA ALA A 35 -27.36 -6.18 33.55
C ALA A 35 -27.80 -4.79 34.06
N THR A 36 -28.19 -3.92 33.15
CA THR A 36 -28.77 -2.60 33.46
C THR A 36 -30.22 -2.75 33.95
N PRO A 37 -30.63 -2.07 35.05
CA PRO A 37 -32.01 -2.10 35.51
C PRO A 37 -32.95 -1.30 34.60
N ARG A 38 -34.20 -1.77 34.54
CA ARG A 38 -35.31 -1.22 33.73
C ARG A 38 -35.67 0.21 34.17
N PRO A 39 -35.95 1.14 33.25
CA PRO A 39 -36.34 2.51 33.62
C PRO A 39 -37.80 2.58 34.14
N PRO A 40 -38.13 3.55 34.99
CA PRO A 40 -39.48 3.77 35.52
C PRO A 40 -40.45 4.34 34.45
N PRO A 41 -41.77 4.24 34.65
CA PRO A 41 -42.76 4.71 33.69
C PRO A 41 -42.84 6.25 33.63
N ALA A 42 -43.14 6.77 32.44
CA ALA A 42 -43.16 8.19 32.11
C ALA A 42 -44.40 8.95 32.65
N PRO A 43 -44.30 10.26 32.95
CA PRO A 43 -45.43 11.12 33.29
C PRO A 43 -46.20 11.61 32.04
N PRO A 44 -47.45 12.11 32.20
CA PRO A 44 -48.31 12.48 31.08
C PRO A 44 -47.87 13.75 30.35
N SER A 45 -48.15 13.75 29.05
CA SER A 45 -47.77 14.72 28.03
C SER A 45 -48.41 16.10 28.19
N ALA A 46 -47.59 17.16 28.21
CA ALA A 46 -47.99 18.52 27.93
C ALA A 46 -47.48 18.94 26.54
N GLY A 47 -48.38 19.45 25.71
CA GLY A 47 -48.13 19.86 24.33
C GLY A 47 -47.23 21.09 24.24
N GLY A 48 -46.23 21.01 23.36
CA GLY A 48 -45.39 22.12 22.94
C GLY A 48 -44.72 21.78 21.62
N THR A 49 -44.83 22.66 20.63
CA THR A 49 -44.24 22.52 19.30
C THR A 49 -42.71 22.58 19.41
N ALA A 50 -42.06 21.42 19.49
CA ALA A 50 -40.60 21.32 19.51
C ALA A 50 -40.05 21.35 18.07
N VAL A 51 -39.15 22.29 17.81
CA VAL A 51 -38.28 22.29 16.63
C VAL A 51 -37.54 20.95 16.62
N ARG A 52 -37.72 20.16 15.55
CA ARG A 52 -37.02 18.88 15.37
C ARG A 52 -35.52 19.13 15.42
N THR A 53 -34.88 18.80 16.53
CA THR A 53 -33.43 18.67 16.59
C THR A 53 -33.06 17.50 15.69
N PRO A 54 -32.12 17.67 14.73
CA PRO A 54 -31.62 16.54 13.94
C PRO A 54 -31.12 15.46 14.90
N PRO A 55 -31.35 14.16 14.60
CA PRO A 55 -30.84 13.10 15.44
C PRO A 55 -29.33 13.28 15.58
N GLN A 56 -28.86 13.44 16.83
CA GLN A 56 -27.44 13.47 17.11
C GLN A 56 -26.83 12.18 16.57
N ALA A 57 -25.80 12.31 15.73
CA ALA A 57 -25.07 11.18 15.19
C ALA A 57 -24.65 10.29 16.35
N LYS A 58 -25.13 9.03 16.34
CA LYS A 58 -24.59 7.97 17.20
C LYS A 58 -23.07 8.00 17.04
N PRO A 59 -22.25 7.74 18.08
CA PRO A 59 -20.80 7.66 17.94
C PRO A 59 -20.48 6.66 16.83
N GLY A 60 -20.16 7.21 15.65
CA GLY A 60 -20.45 6.55 14.38
C GLY A 60 -19.43 5.46 14.09
N LEU A 61 -19.91 4.32 13.58
CA LEU A 61 -19.04 3.46 12.77
C LEU A 61 -18.36 4.35 11.72
N ASP A 62 -17.09 4.11 11.45
CA ASP A 62 -16.39 4.77 10.34
C ASP A 62 -17.20 4.53 9.06
N ARG A 63 -17.89 5.57 8.57
CA ARG A 63 -18.78 5.43 7.42
C ARG A 63 -18.01 4.96 6.20
N ALA A 64 -16.77 5.42 6.06
CA ALA A 64 -15.90 4.98 4.98
C ALA A 64 -15.67 3.46 4.99
N ALA A 65 -15.84 2.79 6.15
CA ALA A 65 -15.76 1.34 6.29
C ALA A 65 -17.06 0.58 5.94
N SER A 66 -18.19 1.29 5.85
CA SER A 66 -19.54 0.71 5.86
C SER A 66 -20.36 1.04 4.61
N LEU A 67 -19.71 1.16 3.44
CA LEU A 67 -20.37 1.53 2.18
C LEU A 67 -20.95 0.33 1.39
N LEU A 68 -20.79 -0.89 1.87
CA LEU A 68 -21.19 -2.09 1.13
C LEU A 68 -22.71 -2.09 0.83
N GLY A 69 -23.08 -2.22 -0.45
CA GLY A 69 -24.47 -2.20 -0.90
C GLY A 69 -25.08 -0.80 -1.06
N GLU A 70 -24.38 0.27 -0.66
CA GLU A 70 -24.83 1.65 -0.89
C GLU A 70 -24.59 2.09 -2.34
N VAL A 71 -25.35 3.11 -2.77
CA VAL A 71 -25.07 3.83 -4.02
C VAL A 71 -24.39 5.15 -3.68
N LEU A 72 -23.08 5.22 -3.88
CA LEU A 72 -22.28 6.41 -3.62
C LEU A 72 -22.50 7.46 -4.71
N ASP A 73 -22.85 8.68 -4.28
CA ASP A 73 -23.08 9.86 -5.14
C ASP A 73 -24.09 9.62 -6.28
N SER A 74 -25.07 8.73 -6.06
CA SER A 74 -26.03 8.28 -7.09
C SER A 74 -25.39 7.73 -8.38
N ARG A 75 -24.09 7.43 -8.36
CA ARG A 75 -23.29 7.05 -9.54
C ARG A 75 -22.68 5.67 -9.42
N TYR A 76 -22.33 5.25 -8.21
CA TYR A 76 -21.54 4.04 -8.02
C TYR A 76 -22.22 3.11 -7.04
N GLN A 77 -22.72 1.98 -7.55
CA GLN A 77 -23.25 0.92 -6.71
C GLN A 77 -22.09 0.12 -6.11
N VAL A 78 -21.88 0.23 -4.80
CA VAL A 78 -20.78 -0.43 -4.10
C VAL A 78 -21.11 -1.92 -3.89
N GLN A 79 -20.26 -2.80 -4.37
CA GLN A 79 -20.52 -4.24 -4.45
C GLN A 79 -19.72 -5.06 -3.43
N GLU A 80 -18.43 -4.77 -3.28
CA GLU A 80 -17.52 -5.56 -2.45
C GLU A 80 -16.43 -4.67 -1.85
N LYS A 81 -15.96 -5.00 -0.65
CA LYS A 81 -14.76 -4.39 -0.06
C LYS A 81 -13.53 -5.18 -0.50
N LEU A 82 -12.68 -4.57 -1.32
CA LEU A 82 -11.45 -5.16 -1.84
C LEU A 82 -10.29 -5.09 -0.84
N GLY A 83 -10.26 -4.05 -0.01
CA GLY A 83 -9.15 -3.86 0.92
C GLY A 83 -9.37 -2.78 1.96
N GLU A 84 -8.53 -2.82 2.99
CA GLU A 84 -8.46 -1.83 4.06
C GLU A 84 -6.99 -1.49 4.31
N GLY A 85 -6.65 -0.21 4.18
CA GLY A 85 -5.37 0.34 4.61
C GLY A 85 -5.57 1.19 5.88
N GLY A 86 -4.46 1.60 6.51
CA GLY A 86 -4.52 2.30 7.80
C GLY A 86 -5.33 3.62 7.81
N MET A 87 -5.60 4.21 6.64
CA MET A 87 -6.39 5.46 6.53
C MET A 87 -7.38 5.47 5.35
N SER A 88 -7.64 4.33 4.70
CA SER A 88 -8.51 4.27 3.52
C SER A 88 -9.10 2.88 3.31
N TYR A 89 -10.24 2.83 2.65
CA TYR A 89 -10.90 1.60 2.23
C TYR A 89 -11.01 1.56 0.71
N VAL A 90 -10.86 0.38 0.12
CA VAL A 90 -10.99 0.18 -1.32
C VAL A 90 -12.16 -0.75 -1.57
N TYR A 91 -13.06 -0.32 -2.46
CA TYR A 91 -14.26 -1.06 -2.82
C TYR A 91 -14.30 -1.32 -4.33
N LEU A 92 -14.85 -2.47 -4.71
CA LEU A 92 -15.39 -2.71 -6.05
C LEU A 92 -16.77 -2.05 -6.11
N ALA A 93 -17.00 -1.28 -7.16
CA ALA A 93 -18.30 -0.70 -7.44
C ALA A 93 -18.62 -0.80 -8.93
N ARG A 94 -19.90 -0.72 -9.26
CA ARG A 94 -20.39 -0.61 -10.63
C ARG A 94 -20.88 0.80 -10.89
N GLU A 95 -20.35 1.44 -11.94
CA GLU A 95 -20.86 2.73 -12.38
C GLU A 95 -22.25 2.55 -13.01
N VAL A 96 -23.26 3.20 -12.44
CA VAL A 96 -24.68 3.01 -12.79
C VAL A 96 -24.96 3.41 -14.24
N SER A 97 -24.30 4.46 -14.74
CA SER A 97 -24.54 4.99 -16.09
C SER A 97 -23.95 4.13 -17.21
N THR A 98 -22.82 3.46 -16.97
CA THR A 98 -22.09 2.70 -17.99
C THR A 98 -22.18 1.18 -17.77
N GLY A 99 -22.50 0.74 -16.55
CA GLY A 99 -22.45 -0.65 -16.14
C GLY A 99 -21.03 -1.19 -15.95
N HIS A 100 -19.99 -0.36 -16.10
CA HIS A 100 -18.60 -0.78 -15.95
C HIS A 100 -18.20 -0.91 -14.48
N ASP A 101 -17.35 -1.90 -14.22
CA ASP A 101 -16.76 -2.10 -12.89
C ASP A 101 -15.61 -1.10 -12.67
N VAL A 102 -15.59 -0.48 -11.50
CA VAL A 102 -14.59 0.49 -11.05
C VAL A 102 -14.13 0.15 -9.64
N ALA A 103 -12.92 0.56 -9.29
CA ALA A 103 -12.46 0.54 -7.91
C ALA A 103 -12.61 1.94 -7.30
N ILE A 104 -13.11 2.01 -6.07
CA ILE A 104 -13.33 3.25 -5.33
C ILE A 104 -12.51 3.22 -4.04
N LYS A 105 -11.53 4.11 -3.96
CA LYS A 105 -10.74 4.32 -2.74
C LYS A 105 -11.35 5.47 -1.95
N VAL A 106 -11.89 5.16 -0.78
CA VAL A 106 -12.51 6.13 0.13
C VAL A 106 -11.53 6.41 1.26
N LEU A 107 -11.29 7.70 1.50
CA LEU A 107 -10.37 8.13 2.56
C LEU A 107 -11.12 8.24 3.88
N SER A 108 -10.51 7.74 4.95
CA SER A 108 -11.12 7.79 6.28
C SER A 108 -11.35 9.24 6.72
N PRO A 109 -12.48 9.57 7.38
CA PRO A 109 -12.77 10.91 7.89
C PRO A 109 -11.68 11.50 8.78
N LYS A 110 -10.82 10.67 9.39
CA LYS A 110 -9.66 11.09 10.20
C LYS A 110 -8.63 11.91 9.41
N LEU A 111 -8.58 11.78 8.07
CA LEU A 111 -7.79 12.62 7.17
C LEU A 111 -8.53 13.90 6.76
N ALA A 112 -9.86 13.88 6.80
CA ALA A 112 -10.73 14.95 6.30
C ALA A 112 -11.03 16.04 7.36
N THR A 113 -10.53 15.90 8.60
CA THR A 113 -10.76 16.85 9.69
C THR A 113 -9.97 18.16 9.55
N ASP A 114 -8.91 18.18 8.74
CA ASP A 114 -8.13 19.38 8.44
C ASP A 114 -8.36 19.83 6.99
N ARG A 115 -8.97 21.01 6.82
CA ARG A 115 -9.22 21.61 5.49
C ARG A 115 -7.94 21.76 4.67
N SER A 116 -6.80 22.01 5.31
CA SER A 116 -5.52 22.15 4.61
C SER A 116 -5.03 20.82 4.02
N SER A 117 -5.35 19.72 4.69
CA SER A 117 -5.04 18.36 4.25
C SER A 117 -5.93 17.93 3.08
N VAL A 118 -7.22 18.30 3.11
CA VAL A 118 -8.17 18.04 2.02
C VAL A 118 -7.78 18.79 0.74
N GLU A 119 -7.49 20.09 0.82
CA GLU A 119 -7.10 20.87 -0.37
C GLU A 119 -5.82 20.35 -1.02
N ARG A 120 -4.84 19.94 -0.21
CA ARG A 120 -3.62 19.30 -0.69
C ARG A 120 -3.90 17.99 -1.39
N LEU A 121 -4.72 17.12 -0.79
CA LEU A 121 -5.14 15.88 -1.41
C LEU A 121 -5.82 16.14 -2.77
N ARG A 122 -6.71 17.14 -2.86
CA ARG A 122 -7.35 17.49 -4.14
C ARG A 122 -6.30 17.90 -5.19
N ARG A 123 -5.29 18.67 -4.78
CA ARG A 123 -4.17 19.08 -5.65
C ARG A 123 -3.34 17.88 -6.11
N GLU A 124 -3.01 16.96 -5.20
CA GLU A 124 -2.24 15.75 -5.51
C GLU A 124 -3.02 14.79 -6.42
N ALA A 125 -4.30 14.57 -6.13
CA ALA A 125 -5.19 13.81 -6.99
C ALA A 125 -5.30 14.44 -8.38
N GLY A 126 -5.41 15.77 -8.48
CA GLY A 126 -5.40 16.48 -9.76
C GLY A 126 -4.10 16.29 -10.55
N LEU A 127 -2.95 16.24 -9.89
CA LEU A 127 -1.67 15.90 -10.54
C LEU A 127 -1.65 14.43 -10.99
N ALA A 128 -2.07 13.51 -10.12
CA ALA A 128 -2.11 12.07 -10.44
C ALA A 128 -3.14 11.73 -11.53
N MET A 129 -4.19 12.53 -11.72
CA MET A 129 -5.12 12.41 -12.86
C MET A 129 -4.46 12.71 -14.22
N ARG A 130 -3.31 13.39 -14.25
CA ARG A 130 -2.52 13.62 -15.48
C ARG A 130 -1.69 12.40 -15.89
N LEU A 131 -1.57 11.39 -15.01
CA LEU A 131 -0.87 10.16 -15.32
C LEU A 131 -1.72 9.32 -16.28
N ASP A 132 -1.29 9.28 -17.53
CA ASP A 132 -1.83 8.40 -18.57
C ASP A 132 -0.72 7.52 -19.13
N HIS A 133 -0.61 6.30 -18.60
CA HIS A 133 0.40 5.32 -19.00
C HIS A 133 -0.10 3.90 -18.70
N PRO A 134 0.14 2.90 -19.57
CA PRO A 134 -0.38 1.54 -19.39
C PRO A 134 0.09 0.85 -18.10
N ASN A 135 1.25 1.23 -17.57
CA ASN A 135 1.82 0.69 -16.33
C ASN A 135 1.54 1.55 -15.09
N VAL A 136 0.60 2.51 -15.18
CA VAL A 136 0.15 3.34 -14.06
C VAL A 136 -1.36 3.26 -13.94
N CYS A 137 -1.87 3.03 -12.72
CA CYS A 137 -3.29 3.10 -12.44
C CYS A 137 -3.73 4.57 -12.42
N ARG A 138 -4.36 5.01 -13.51
CA ARG A 138 -4.89 6.37 -13.61
C ARG A 138 -6.05 6.60 -12.66
N ILE A 139 -6.13 7.82 -12.11
CA ILE A 139 -7.33 8.28 -11.41
C ILE A 139 -8.32 8.77 -12.47
N LEU A 140 -9.54 8.20 -12.47
CA LEU A 140 -10.62 8.60 -13.36
C LEU A 140 -11.36 9.81 -12.82
N ARG A 141 -11.58 9.84 -11.51
CA ARG A 141 -12.34 10.89 -10.82
C ARG A 141 -11.89 11.05 -9.38
N LEU A 142 -11.89 12.29 -8.92
CA LEU A 142 -11.96 12.67 -7.52
C LEU A 142 -13.38 13.15 -7.22
N GLY A 143 -14.00 12.64 -6.16
CA GLY A 143 -15.33 13.03 -5.73
C GLY A 143 -15.41 13.26 -4.23
N GLU A 144 -16.48 13.93 -3.83
CA GLU A 144 -16.86 14.15 -2.44
C GLU A 144 -18.36 13.89 -2.32
N SER A 145 -18.76 13.02 -1.41
CA SER A 145 -20.18 12.75 -1.15
C SER A 145 -20.84 13.92 -0.40
N GLU A 146 -22.17 13.94 -0.38
CA GLU A 146 -22.95 14.98 0.33
C GLU A 146 -22.58 15.11 1.82
N ASP A 147 -22.15 14.03 2.44
CA ASP A 147 -21.71 13.98 3.83
C ASP A 147 -20.19 14.15 4.02
N GLY A 148 -19.47 14.55 2.96
CA GLY A 148 -18.07 14.97 3.02
C GLY A 148 -17.03 13.83 2.91
N LEU A 149 -17.43 12.61 2.49
CA LEU A 149 -16.47 11.55 2.23
C LEU A 149 -15.75 11.81 0.92
N ILE A 150 -14.43 11.92 0.99
CA ILE A 150 -13.59 12.07 -0.19
C ILE A 150 -13.26 10.69 -0.74
N TYR A 151 -13.48 10.52 -2.04
CA TYR A 151 -13.24 9.26 -2.72
C TYR A 151 -12.57 9.46 -4.09
N LEU A 152 -11.83 8.44 -4.50
CA LEU A 152 -11.15 8.36 -5.78
C LEU A 152 -11.71 7.18 -6.55
N VAL A 153 -12.02 7.41 -7.82
CA VAL A 153 -12.47 6.36 -8.74
C VAL A 153 -11.32 6.03 -9.69
N MET A 154 -11.04 4.75 -9.82
CA MET A 154 -9.99 4.21 -10.68
C MET A 154 -10.50 2.98 -11.44
N PRO A 155 -9.86 2.58 -12.56
CA PRO A 155 -10.24 1.37 -13.25
C PRO A 155 -10.16 0.17 -12.31
N PHE A 156 -11.15 -0.72 -12.37
CA PHE A 156 -11.03 -2.01 -11.69
C PHE A 156 -10.09 -2.91 -12.49
N LEU A 157 -8.93 -3.21 -11.91
CA LEU A 157 -7.94 -4.10 -12.51
C LEU A 157 -8.21 -5.54 -12.04
N LYS A 158 -8.54 -6.42 -12.98
CA LYS A 158 -8.69 -7.86 -12.73
C LYS A 158 -7.31 -8.51 -12.75
N GLY A 159 -6.65 -8.54 -11.60
CA GLY A 159 -5.30 -9.07 -11.45
C GLY A 159 -5.03 -9.54 -10.02
N GLU A 160 -3.77 -9.88 -9.75
CA GLU A 160 -3.28 -10.18 -8.41
C GLU A 160 -2.21 -9.18 -7.99
N LEU A 161 -2.09 -8.91 -6.69
CA LEU A 161 -1.01 -8.07 -6.17
C LEU A 161 0.32 -8.79 -6.29
N LEU A 162 1.41 -8.05 -6.55
CA LEU A 162 2.75 -8.62 -6.55
C LEU A 162 3.08 -9.27 -5.20
N SER A 163 2.62 -8.68 -4.09
CA SER A 163 2.75 -9.26 -2.75
C SER A 163 2.12 -10.64 -2.65
N ASP A 164 0.93 -10.83 -3.22
CA ASP A 164 0.21 -12.11 -3.16
C ASP A 164 0.91 -13.14 -4.06
N ARG A 165 1.41 -12.70 -5.22
CA ARG A 165 2.22 -13.53 -6.11
C ARG A 165 3.49 -14.02 -5.41
N GLU A 166 4.18 -13.17 -4.68
CA GLU A 166 5.40 -13.52 -3.92
C GLU A 166 5.09 -14.50 -2.79
N VAL A 167 3.99 -14.30 -2.05
CA VAL A 167 3.57 -15.20 -0.97
C VAL A 167 3.17 -16.58 -1.49
N ASN A 168 2.42 -16.64 -2.60
CA ASN A 168 1.88 -17.89 -3.14
C ASN A 168 2.87 -18.64 -4.03
N GLY A 169 3.65 -17.90 -4.82
CA GLY A 169 4.58 -18.45 -5.82
C GLY A 169 6.04 -18.52 -5.36
N GLY A 170 6.40 -17.81 -4.29
CA GLY A 170 7.79 -17.65 -3.87
C GLY A 170 8.60 -16.75 -4.83
N PRO A 171 9.94 -16.86 -4.81
CA PRO A 171 10.81 -16.04 -5.65
C PRO A 171 10.52 -16.23 -7.15
N MET A 172 10.42 -15.11 -7.86
CA MET A 172 10.17 -15.08 -9.29
C MET A 172 11.38 -15.52 -10.12
N SER A 173 11.11 -16.13 -11.28
CA SER A 173 12.15 -16.37 -12.28
C SER A 173 12.78 -15.06 -12.75
N LEU A 174 14.06 -15.09 -13.13
CA LEU A 174 14.76 -13.88 -13.57
C LEU A 174 14.06 -13.20 -14.74
N ALA A 175 13.64 -13.98 -15.75
CA ALA A 175 13.00 -13.43 -16.94
C ALA A 175 11.67 -12.74 -16.61
N ALA A 176 10.81 -13.40 -15.82
CA ALA A 176 9.51 -12.83 -15.43
C ALA A 176 9.68 -11.59 -14.54
N GLY A 177 10.58 -11.64 -13.55
CA GLY A 177 10.82 -10.52 -12.66
C GLY A 177 11.42 -9.30 -13.38
N VAL A 178 12.37 -9.50 -14.30
CA VAL A 178 12.92 -8.40 -15.10
C VAL A 178 11.86 -7.76 -16.00
N ASP A 179 10.96 -8.55 -16.61
CA ASP A 179 9.89 -7.96 -17.42
C ASP A 179 8.91 -7.13 -16.58
N VAL A 180 8.50 -7.61 -15.40
CA VAL A 180 7.69 -6.82 -14.44
C VAL A 180 8.41 -5.55 -14.03
N LEU A 181 9.69 -5.63 -13.64
CA LEU A 181 10.46 -4.47 -13.20
C LEU A 181 10.62 -3.43 -14.31
N ARG A 182 10.84 -3.85 -15.57
CA ARG A 182 10.92 -2.95 -16.72
C ARG A 182 9.61 -2.18 -16.93
N GLN A 183 8.47 -2.86 -16.79
CA GLN A 183 7.15 -2.25 -16.87
C GLN A 183 6.91 -1.25 -15.74
N VAL A 184 7.27 -1.60 -14.50
CA VAL A 184 7.18 -0.70 -13.34
C VAL A 184 8.08 0.52 -13.53
N CYS A 185 9.32 0.35 -13.99
CA CYS A 185 10.23 1.44 -14.32
C CYS A 185 9.66 2.40 -15.36
N ALA A 186 9.00 1.89 -16.41
CA ALA A 186 8.36 2.72 -17.43
C ALA A 186 7.24 3.58 -16.81
N GLY A 187 6.39 2.99 -15.95
CA GLY A 187 5.35 3.74 -15.24
C GLY A 187 5.89 4.79 -14.27
N LEU A 188 6.92 4.45 -13.50
CA LEU A 188 7.58 5.41 -12.59
C LEU A 188 8.23 6.54 -13.36
N HIS A 189 8.96 6.24 -14.44
CA HIS A 189 9.62 7.27 -15.25
C HIS A 189 8.61 8.27 -15.82
N HIS A 190 7.48 7.78 -16.36
CA HIS A 190 6.40 8.66 -16.83
C HIS A 190 5.88 9.60 -15.74
N ALA A 191 5.72 9.09 -14.52
CA ALA A 191 5.32 9.93 -13.39
C ALA A 191 6.40 10.95 -13.00
N HIS A 192 7.68 10.54 -13.02
CA HIS A 192 8.81 11.39 -12.68
C HIS A 192 8.99 12.56 -13.67
N GLU A 193 8.73 12.34 -14.97
CA GLU A 193 8.72 13.42 -15.98
C GLU A 193 7.68 14.49 -15.66
N LEU A 194 6.56 14.10 -15.04
CA LEU A 194 5.52 15.00 -14.55
C LEU A 194 5.80 15.55 -13.15
N GLN A 195 7.00 15.32 -12.60
CA GLN A 195 7.43 15.70 -11.25
C GLN A 195 6.59 15.06 -10.13
N ILE A 196 6.02 13.88 -10.40
CA ILE A 196 5.23 13.10 -9.44
C ILE A 196 6.08 11.94 -8.94
N VAL A 197 6.42 11.97 -7.65
CA VAL A 197 7.14 10.89 -6.97
C VAL A 197 6.13 10.00 -6.24
N HIS A 198 6.27 8.68 -6.36
CA HIS A 198 5.35 7.70 -5.77
C HIS A 198 5.40 7.71 -4.23
N ARG A 199 6.60 7.71 -3.64
CA ARG A 199 6.89 7.83 -2.19
C ARG A 199 6.46 6.65 -1.31
N ASP A 200 5.66 5.71 -1.80
CA ASP A 200 5.25 4.51 -1.05
C ASP A 200 5.30 3.24 -1.89
N LEU A 201 6.34 3.09 -2.71
CA LEU A 201 6.42 1.96 -3.63
C LEU A 201 6.77 0.67 -2.86
N LYS A 202 5.97 -0.37 -3.09
CA LYS A 202 6.05 -1.69 -2.43
C LYS A 202 5.21 -2.72 -3.21
N PRO A 203 5.37 -4.03 -2.96
CA PRO A 203 4.67 -5.06 -3.73
C PRO A 203 3.14 -4.94 -3.69
N GLU A 204 2.55 -4.50 -2.58
CA GLU A 204 1.09 -4.31 -2.46
C GLU A 204 0.55 -3.17 -3.34
N ASN A 205 1.42 -2.30 -3.85
CA ASN A 205 1.07 -1.19 -4.75
C ASN A 205 1.36 -1.52 -6.23
N ILE A 206 1.66 -2.78 -6.54
CA ILE A 206 1.89 -3.25 -7.92
C ILE A 206 0.88 -4.37 -8.21
N MET A 207 0.03 -4.15 -9.20
CA MET A 207 -0.95 -5.13 -9.69
C MET A 207 -0.41 -5.83 -10.92
N LEU A 208 -0.48 -7.16 -10.96
CA LEU A 208 -0.19 -7.99 -12.12
C LEU A 208 -1.49 -8.39 -12.79
N VAL A 209 -1.73 -7.88 -14.01
CA VAL A 209 -2.93 -8.15 -14.79
C VAL A 209 -2.56 -9.10 -15.93
N ALA A 210 -3.12 -10.31 -15.92
CA ALA A 210 -2.88 -11.29 -16.97
C ALA A 210 -3.41 -10.78 -18.33
N GLU A 211 -2.56 -10.75 -19.34
CA GLU A 211 -2.94 -10.41 -20.72
C GLU A 211 -3.23 -11.66 -21.55
N ALA A 212 -4.00 -11.50 -22.63
CA ALA A 212 -4.34 -12.58 -23.55
C ALA A 212 -3.12 -13.23 -24.24
N ASN A 213 -1.98 -12.53 -24.28
CA ASN A 213 -0.72 -13.04 -24.81
C ASN A 213 0.04 -13.94 -23.81
N GLY A 214 -0.51 -14.19 -22.61
CA GLY A 214 0.09 -15.01 -21.57
C GLY A 214 1.15 -14.31 -20.71
N ARG A 215 1.36 -12.99 -20.89
CA ARG A 215 2.25 -12.17 -20.05
C ARG A 215 1.45 -11.36 -19.05
N ASP A 216 2.09 -11.01 -17.94
CA ASP A 216 1.52 -10.11 -16.95
C ASP A 216 1.82 -8.66 -17.35
N ARG A 217 0.79 -7.82 -17.34
CA ARG A 217 0.94 -6.36 -17.35
C ARG A 217 1.04 -5.86 -15.92
N ALA A 218 2.20 -5.30 -15.57
CA ALA A 218 2.41 -4.69 -14.26
C ALA A 218 1.84 -3.25 -14.24
N VAL A 219 1.03 -2.93 -13.23
CA VAL A 219 0.40 -1.62 -13.08
C VAL A 219 0.69 -1.08 -11.68
N VAL A 220 1.37 0.06 -11.61
CA VAL A 220 1.67 0.75 -10.34
C VAL A 220 0.43 1.53 -9.88
N MET A 221 0.02 1.32 -8.65
CA MET A 221 -1.17 1.93 -8.03
C MET A 221 -0.77 2.97 -6.97
N ASP A 222 -1.71 3.83 -6.56
CA ASP A 222 -1.56 4.66 -5.35
C ASP A 222 -0.41 5.70 -5.35
N PHE A 223 -0.14 6.33 -6.50
CA PHE A 223 0.82 7.44 -6.58
C PHE A 223 0.51 8.58 -5.61
N GLY A 224 1.35 8.76 -4.58
CA GLY A 224 1.56 10.03 -3.87
C GLY A 224 0.40 10.58 -3.02
N LEU A 225 -0.80 10.00 -3.07
CA LEU A 225 -2.03 10.59 -2.48
C LEU A 225 -2.07 10.70 -0.95
N ALA A 226 -1.10 10.14 -0.22
CA ALA A 226 -1.22 9.96 1.23
C ALA A 226 -0.07 10.51 2.07
N LYS A 227 1.00 11.08 1.48
CA LYS A 227 2.26 11.25 2.23
C LYS A 227 3.02 12.54 2.03
N GLU A 228 2.44 13.60 1.48
CA GLU A 228 3.02 14.93 1.65
C GLU A 228 2.75 15.52 3.05
N ARG A 229 3.01 14.70 4.08
CA ARG A 229 3.42 15.20 5.38
C ARG A 229 4.85 15.70 5.23
N ARG A 230 5.03 16.82 4.54
CA ARG A 230 6.23 17.64 4.74
C ARG A 230 6.31 17.92 6.23
N ALA A 231 7.35 17.40 6.87
CA ALA A 231 7.85 17.88 8.15
C ALA A 231 6.77 18.18 9.21
N ASP A 232 5.88 17.24 9.48
CA ASP A 232 5.17 17.31 10.75
C ASP A 232 6.15 16.84 11.83
N PRO A 233 6.58 17.69 12.80
CA PRO A 233 7.34 17.25 13.95
C PRO A 233 6.62 16.13 14.73
N ALA A 234 5.34 15.87 14.46
CA ALA A 234 4.64 14.69 14.92
C ALA A 234 5.20 13.37 14.32
N ILE A 235 5.71 13.32 13.08
CA ILE A 235 6.36 12.09 12.56
C ILE A 235 7.69 11.83 13.30
N ALA A 236 8.44 12.89 13.59
CA ALA A 236 9.64 12.79 14.43
C ALA A 236 9.31 12.40 15.88
N LYS A 237 8.14 12.80 16.41
CA LYS A 237 7.62 12.31 17.70
C LYS A 237 7.06 10.88 17.61
N LEU A 238 6.50 10.47 16.49
CA LEU A 238 5.94 9.13 16.26
C LEU A 238 7.05 8.08 16.11
N THR A 239 8.18 8.43 15.48
CA THR A 239 9.41 7.63 15.56
C THR A 239 10.00 7.61 16.97
N ALA A 240 9.87 8.69 17.76
CA ALA A 240 10.27 8.72 19.17
C ALA A 240 9.33 7.92 20.11
N THR A 241 8.06 7.69 19.73
CA THR A 241 7.09 6.85 20.47
C THR A 241 6.92 5.44 19.90
N GLY A 242 7.64 5.09 18.82
CA GLY A 242 7.65 3.75 18.23
C GLY A 242 6.46 3.41 17.31
N ILE A 243 5.58 4.38 17.00
CA ILE A 243 4.42 4.18 16.12
C ILE A 243 4.79 4.67 14.72
N ILE A 244 5.19 3.75 13.83
CA ILE A 244 5.52 4.09 12.44
C ILE A 244 4.24 3.97 11.57
N LEU A 245 3.93 5.02 10.81
CA LEU A 245 2.80 5.03 9.87
C LEU A 245 3.29 4.57 8.48
N GLY A 246 2.85 3.40 8.01
CA GLY A 246 3.20 2.80 6.71
C GLY A 246 3.95 1.47 6.83
N THR A 247 4.37 0.88 5.70
CA THR A 247 5.28 -0.28 5.67
C THR A 247 6.72 0.24 5.71
N PRO A 248 7.39 0.28 6.89
CA PRO A 248 8.70 0.90 6.99
C PRO A 248 9.73 0.22 6.09
N GLU A 249 9.53 -1.03 5.69
CA GLU A 249 10.52 -1.92 5.06
C GLU A 249 11.07 -1.40 3.73
N PHE A 250 10.27 -0.65 2.96
CA PHE A 250 10.64 -0.17 1.61
C PHE A 250 11.09 1.29 1.57
N MET A 251 11.03 2.02 2.69
CA MET A 251 11.43 3.43 2.75
C MET A 251 12.91 3.65 2.39
N SER A 252 13.19 4.71 1.64
CA SER A 252 14.55 5.12 1.34
C SER A 252 15.25 5.81 2.53
N PRO A 253 16.60 5.87 2.56
CA PRO A 253 17.35 6.52 3.64
C PRO A 253 17.00 8.01 3.82
N GLU A 254 16.69 8.72 2.73
CA GLU A 254 16.23 10.10 2.76
C GLU A 254 14.81 10.24 3.32
N GLN A 255 13.90 9.29 3.06
CA GLN A 255 12.58 9.23 3.70
C GLN A 255 12.69 9.03 5.21
N ILE A 256 13.53 8.08 5.65
CA ILE A 256 13.76 7.81 7.08
C ILE A 256 14.32 9.06 7.79
N ARG A 257 15.17 9.84 7.09
CA ARG A 257 15.75 11.09 7.62
C ARG A 257 14.82 12.31 7.47
N GLY A 258 13.65 12.17 6.86
CA GLY A 258 12.74 13.29 6.58
C GLY A 258 13.33 14.34 5.63
N LYS A 259 14.26 13.95 4.75
CA LYS A 259 14.83 14.83 3.73
C LYS A 259 13.88 14.98 2.53
N PRO A 260 14.04 16.02 1.70
CA PRO A 260 13.32 16.13 0.44
C PRO A 260 13.50 14.88 -0.42
N LEU A 261 12.42 14.47 -1.07
CA LEU A 261 12.37 13.26 -1.91
C LEU A 261 12.31 13.65 -3.37
N ASP A 262 12.95 12.85 -4.21
CA ASP A 262 12.89 12.93 -5.67
C ASP A 262 12.67 11.53 -6.28
N ALA A 263 12.72 11.43 -7.60
CA ALA A 263 12.57 10.17 -8.35
C ALA A 263 13.47 9.03 -7.83
N ARG A 264 14.65 9.34 -7.28
CA ARG A 264 15.66 8.37 -6.84
C ARG A 264 15.25 7.67 -5.55
N SER A 265 14.28 8.23 -4.81
CA SER A 265 13.63 7.56 -3.69
C SER A 265 12.78 6.36 -4.15
N ASP A 266 12.05 6.50 -5.26
CA ASP A 266 11.26 5.39 -5.82
C ASP A 266 12.16 4.31 -6.43
N ILE A 267 13.29 4.70 -7.04
CA ILE A 267 14.29 3.75 -7.57
C ILE A 267 14.86 2.88 -6.44
N TYR A 268 15.15 3.47 -5.28
CA TYR A 268 15.61 2.71 -4.12
C TYR A 268 14.57 1.72 -3.63
N ALA A 269 13.31 2.17 -3.48
CA ALA A 269 12.20 1.30 -3.09
C ALA A 269 11.99 0.16 -4.11
N LEU A 270 12.08 0.45 -5.41
CA LEU A 270 12.02 -0.57 -6.46
C LEU A 270 13.21 -1.54 -6.40
N GLY A 271 14.40 -1.07 -6.01
CA GLY A 271 15.56 -1.93 -5.75
C GLY A 271 15.30 -2.93 -4.63
N ILE A 272 14.58 -2.52 -3.57
CA ILE A 272 14.14 -3.42 -2.49
C ILE A 272 13.14 -4.44 -3.02
N VAL A 273 12.10 -3.97 -3.74
CA VAL A 273 11.10 -4.85 -4.37
C VAL A 273 11.78 -5.87 -5.29
N ALA A 274 12.69 -5.44 -6.16
CA ALA A 274 13.41 -6.33 -7.06
C ALA A 274 14.24 -7.39 -6.31
N PHE A 275 14.90 -7.00 -5.21
CA PHE A 275 15.66 -7.94 -4.38
C PHE A 275 14.73 -8.99 -3.75
N GLU A 276 13.58 -8.57 -3.24
CA GLU A 276 12.57 -9.46 -2.67
C GLU A 276 11.97 -10.40 -3.72
N MET A 277 11.56 -9.87 -4.88
CA MET A 277 11.07 -10.67 -6.00
C MET A 277 12.02 -11.82 -6.36
N PHE A 278 13.33 -11.61 -6.33
CA PHE A 278 14.32 -12.62 -6.74
C PHE A 278 14.80 -13.54 -5.61
N THR A 279 14.54 -13.22 -4.35
CA THR A 279 15.10 -13.96 -3.20
C THR A 279 14.07 -14.40 -2.18
N GLY A 280 12.87 -13.82 -2.20
CA GLY A 280 11.84 -13.96 -1.17
C GLY A 280 12.24 -13.34 0.17
N LYS A 281 13.27 -12.48 0.19
CA LYS A 281 13.80 -11.85 1.41
C LYS A 281 14.08 -10.38 1.16
N LEU A 282 14.00 -9.56 2.21
CA LEU A 282 14.43 -8.17 2.13
C LEU A 282 15.96 -8.04 2.16
N PRO A 283 16.54 -7.05 1.47
CA PRO A 283 18.00 -6.83 1.44
C PRO A 283 18.56 -6.35 2.78
N PHE A 284 17.74 -5.75 3.65
CA PHE A 284 18.16 -5.26 4.96
C PHE A 284 17.44 -6.04 6.06
N GLN A 285 18.22 -6.63 6.97
CA GLN A 285 17.69 -7.41 8.08
C GLN A 285 17.96 -6.74 9.41
N GLY A 286 17.08 -6.99 10.37
CA GLY A 286 17.19 -6.54 11.75
C GLY A 286 16.19 -7.30 12.62
N ARG A 287 16.43 -7.34 13.94
CA ARG A 287 15.54 -8.03 14.89
C ARG A 287 14.23 -7.27 15.13
N ASN A 288 14.19 -6.00 14.74
CA ASN A 288 13.04 -5.12 14.83
C ASN A 288 13.11 -4.02 13.76
N ALA A 289 12.04 -3.24 13.62
CA ALA A 289 11.94 -2.17 12.64
C ALA A 289 13.04 -1.10 12.76
N GLN A 290 13.48 -0.77 13.98
CA GLN A 290 14.55 0.21 14.19
C GLN A 290 15.90 -0.29 13.67
N GLU A 291 16.24 -1.56 13.93
CA GLU A 291 17.47 -2.17 13.42
C GLU A 291 17.47 -2.22 11.88
N MET A 292 16.34 -2.55 11.25
CA MET A 292 16.20 -2.53 9.79
C MET A 292 16.35 -1.12 9.19
N MET A 293 15.84 -0.08 9.88
CA MET A 293 16.06 1.31 9.47
C MET A 293 17.55 1.68 9.57
N ILE A 294 18.21 1.32 10.68
CA ILE A 294 19.65 1.58 10.86
C ILE A 294 20.48 0.89 9.77
N ALA A 295 20.17 -0.38 9.44
CA ALA A 295 20.86 -1.11 8.38
C ALA A 295 20.76 -0.40 7.02
N ARG A 296 19.58 0.14 6.69
CA ARG A 296 19.37 0.96 5.48
C ARG A 296 20.13 2.27 5.49
N LEU A 297 20.11 2.98 6.63
CA LEU A 297 20.84 4.23 6.79
C LEU A 297 22.36 4.05 6.64
N ARG A 298 22.87 2.85 6.99
CA ARG A 298 24.28 2.45 6.85
C ARG A 298 24.64 1.91 5.46
N GLY A 299 23.67 1.61 4.60
CA GLY A 299 23.92 1.09 3.25
C GLY A 299 24.56 -0.30 3.23
N GLN A 300 24.09 -1.22 4.08
CA GLN A 300 24.61 -2.59 4.15
C GLN A 300 23.57 -3.63 3.71
N PRO A 301 23.20 -3.69 2.41
CA PRO A 301 22.32 -4.72 1.91
C PRO A 301 23.01 -6.09 1.90
N GLN A 302 22.24 -7.16 2.07
CA GLN A 302 22.70 -8.51 1.78
C GLN A 302 23.06 -8.64 0.30
N LYS A 303 24.06 -9.48 0.01
CA LYS A 303 24.46 -9.74 -1.38
C LYS A 303 23.46 -10.69 -2.03
N LEU A 304 22.95 -10.30 -3.19
CA LEU A 304 21.94 -11.07 -3.93
C LEU A 304 22.40 -12.51 -4.19
N ARG A 305 23.65 -12.69 -4.62
CA ARG A 305 24.21 -14.00 -4.99
C ARG A 305 24.54 -14.87 -3.78
N GLN A 306 24.59 -14.32 -2.56
CA GLN A 306 24.67 -15.15 -1.34
C GLN A 306 23.35 -15.89 -1.09
N LEU A 307 22.23 -15.32 -1.53
CA LEU A 307 20.90 -15.96 -1.41
C LEU A 307 20.54 -16.75 -2.66
N ARG A 308 20.98 -16.29 -3.84
CA ARG A 308 20.58 -16.87 -5.13
C ARG A 308 21.74 -16.85 -6.13
N ALA A 309 22.65 -17.83 -5.98
CA ALA A 309 23.95 -17.87 -6.63
C ALA A 309 23.92 -18.02 -8.16
N ASP A 310 22.82 -18.53 -8.73
CA ASP A 310 22.63 -18.67 -10.19
C ASP A 310 22.36 -17.36 -10.92
N LEU A 311 22.25 -16.24 -10.19
CA LEU A 311 22.16 -14.89 -10.74
C LEU A 311 23.52 -14.32 -11.13
N SER A 312 23.50 -13.49 -12.18
CA SER A 312 24.68 -12.81 -12.71
C SER A 312 25.20 -11.72 -11.76
N GLU A 313 26.51 -11.47 -11.80
CA GLU A 313 27.15 -10.33 -11.14
C GLU A 313 26.63 -8.97 -11.63
N GLY A 314 26.26 -8.88 -12.91
CA GLY A 314 25.66 -7.66 -13.45
C GLY A 314 24.38 -7.28 -12.73
N LEU A 315 23.50 -8.26 -12.49
CA LEU A 315 22.23 -8.05 -11.78
C LEU A 315 22.46 -7.65 -10.33
N GLU A 316 23.36 -8.35 -9.63
CA GLU A 316 23.75 -7.97 -8.26
C GLU A 316 24.29 -6.53 -8.21
N SER A 317 25.14 -6.16 -9.16
CA SER A 317 25.69 -4.80 -9.25
C SER A 317 24.60 -3.76 -9.53
N ALA A 318 23.63 -4.09 -10.39
CA ALA A 318 22.52 -3.21 -10.70
C ALA A 318 21.63 -2.95 -9.48
N LEU A 319 21.28 -4.01 -8.72
CA LEU A 319 20.51 -3.86 -7.49
C LEU A 319 21.32 -3.12 -6.42
N ALA A 320 22.61 -3.43 -6.26
CA ALA A 320 23.47 -2.73 -5.30
C ALA A 320 23.51 -1.22 -5.57
N ARG A 321 23.63 -0.80 -6.84
CA ARG A 321 23.60 0.62 -7.22
C ARG A 321 22.25 1.27 -6.93
N ALA A 322 21.13 0.61 -7.21
CA ALA A 322 19.81 1.13 -6.86
C ALA A 322 19.63 1.29 -5.33
N LEU A 323 20.28 0.44 -4.53
CA LEU A 323 20.24 0.42 -3.08
C LEU A 323 21.32 1.27 -2.39
N GLU A 324 22.03 2.13 -3.14
CA GLU A 324 23.01 3.05 -2.56
C GLU A 324 22.37 4.00 -1.53
N ALA A 325 23.07 4.22 -0.42
CA ALA A 325 22.53 5.06 0.65
C ALA A 325 22.46 6.54 0.24
N ASN A 326 23.38 6.98 -0.62
CA ASN A 326 23.38 8.30 -1.23
C ASN A 326 22.54 8.29 -2.52
N PRO A 327 21.46 9.10 -2.63
CA PRO A 327 20.67 9.21 -3.85
C PRO A 327 21.51 9.55 -5.10
N ASP A 328 22.55 10.37 -4.97
CA ASP A 328 23.40 10.78 -6.11
C ASP A 328 24.27 9.62 -6.66
N ALA A 329 24.44 8.53 -5.91
CA ALA A 329 25.15 7.34 -6.37
C ALA A 329 24.24 6.32 -7.08
N ARG A 330 22.92 6.55 -7.09
CA ARG A 330 21.93 5.66 -7.72
C ARG A 330 21.85 5.90 -9.23
N TYR A 331 20.86 5.31 -9.87
CA TYR A 331 20.44 5.66 -11.23
C TYR A 331 19.75 7.02 -11.23
N ASN A 332 19.93 7.80 -12.28
CA ASN A 332 19.29 9.11 -12.39
C ASN A 332 17.81 8.96 -12.75
N THR A 333 17.46 7.94 -13.53
CA THR A 333 16.08 7.66 -13.97
C THR A 333 15.72 6.20 -13.76
N ALA A 334 14.42 5.92 -13.65
CA ALA A 334 13.93 4.55 -13.57
C ALA A 334 14.22 3.74 -14.86
N LEU A 335 14.30 4.40 -16.02
CA LEU A 335 14.69 3.73 -17.27
C LEU A 335 16.14 3.28 -17.27
N GLU A 336 17.09 4.10 -16.78
CA GLU A 336 18.49 3.68 -16.63
C GLU A 336 18.62 2.43 -15.75
N PHE A 337 17.79 2.35 -14.70
CA PHE A 337 17.74 1.15 -13.86
C PHE A 337 17.18 -0.06 -14.62
N ALA A 338 16.10 0.12 -15.40
CA ALA A 338 15.54 -0.94 -16.24
C ALA A 338 16.54 -1.48 -17.28
N ASP A 339 17.32 -0.60 -17.89
CA ASP A 339 18.36 -0.96 -18.86
C ASP A 339 19.45 -1.81 -18.21
N ALA A 340 19.89 -1.43 -17.00
CA ALA A 340 20.87 -2.20 -16.25
C ALA A 340 20.36 -3.60 -15.85
N LEU A 341 19.09 -3.73 -15.46
CA LEU A 341 18.44 -5.02 -15.19
C LEU A 341 18.42 -5.90 -16.45
N THR A 342 18.07 -5.31 -17.59
CA THR A 342 17.92 -6.02 -18.87
C THR A 342 19.28 -6.47 -19.44
N ALA A 343 20.29 -5.60 -19.42
CA ALA A 343 21.63 -5.92 -19.88
C ALA A 343 22.24 -7.10 -19.10
N SER A 344 21.96 -7.14 -17.79
CA SER A 344 22.41 -8.22 -16.90
C SER A 344 21.73 -9.56 -17.22
N HIS A 345 20.47 -9.54 -17.65
CA HIS A 345 19.75 -10.73 -18.09
C HIS A 345 20.33 -11.30 -19.40
N ALA A 346 20.56 -10.45 -20.41
CA ALA A 346 21.12 -10.86 -21.69
C ALA A 346 22.56 -11.37 -21.58
N GLY A 347 23.39 -10.73 -20.74
CA GLY A 347 24.77 -11.16 -20.48
C GLY A 347 24.86 -12.54 -19.82
N GLY A 348 23.98 -12.85 -18.87
CA GLY A 348 23.91 -14.16 -18.22
C GLY A 348 23.41 -15.29 -19.12
N PHE A 349 22.58 -14.98 -20.12
CA PHE A 349 22.17 -15.95 -21.13
C PHE A 349 23.32 -16.30 -22.08
N LEU A 350 24.05 -15.29 -22.57
CA LEU A 350 25.20 -15.49 -23.45
C LEU A 350 26.39 -16.19 -22.76
N SER A 351 26.61 -15.95 -21.46
CA SER A 351 27.66 -16.66 -20.71
C SER A 351 27.34 -18.15 -20.56
N LYS A 352 26.08 -18.50 -20.24
CA LYS A 352 25.62 -19.90 -20.14
C LYS A 352 25.71 -20.66 -21.47
N ILE A 353 25.48 -19.99 -22.59
CA ILE A 353 25.67 -20.59 -23.92
C ILE A 353 27.16 -20.86 -24.18
N LYS A 354 28.06 -19.92 -23.85
CA LYS A 354 29.51 -20.11 -24.01
C LYS A 354 30.08 -21.22 -23.13
N GLU A 355 29.54 -21.42 -21.93
CA GLU A 355 29.95 -22.52 -21.04
C GLU A 355 29.48 -23.89 -21.53
N LYS A 356 28.29 -23.99 -22.16
CA LYS A 356 27.79 -25.24 -22.75
C LYS A 356 28.46 -25.63 -24.08
N LEU A 357 29.17 -24.70 -24.71
CA LEU A 357 29.88 -24.89 -25.99
C LEU A 357 31.38 -25.17 -25.80
N LYS A 358 31.87 -25.26 -24.56
CA LYS A 358 33.23 -25.70 -24.21
C LYS A 358 33.19 -27.12 -23.66
#